data_AF-A0A533V9T4-F1
#
_entry.id   AF-A0A533V9T4-F1
#
_cell.length_a   1.000
_cell.length_b   1.000
_cell.length_c   1.000
_cell.angle_alpha   90.00
_cell.angle_beta   90.00
_cell.angle_gamma   90.00
#
_symmetry.space_group_name_H-M   'P 1'
#
loop_
_entity.id
_entity.type
_entity.pdbx_description
1 polymer ?
#
loop_
_entity_poly.entity_id
_entity_poly.type
_entity_poly.pdbx_seq_one_letter_code
_entity_poly.pdbx_strand_id
1 'polypeptide(L)' 'MTSTELLENLEKPNLIVIDSRSYKEYSEGHIPRAVNLDLFYYHWS' A
#
# COMPACT_ATOMS: atom_id res chain seq x y z
N MET A 1 -0.55 13.74 8.11
CA MET A 1 0.70 13.14 7.62
C MET A 1 0.99 13.72 6.26
N THR A 2 2.16 14.33 6.11
CA THR A 2 2.69 14.78 4.81
C THR A 2 3.31 13.60 4.06
N SER A 3 3.65 13.79 2.77
CA SER A 3 4.35 12.78 1.97
C SER A 3 5.74 12.46 2.54
N THR A 4 6.46 13.46 3.03
CA THR A 4 7.77 13.27 3.67
C THR A 4 7.65 12.47 4.96
N GLU A 5 6.70 12.85 5.83
CA GLU A 5 6.43 12.11 7.07
C GLU A 5 6.05 10.65 6.78
N LEU A 6 5.29 10.37 5.71
CA LEU A 6 4.97 9.00 5.33
C LEU A 6 6.23 8.20 4.99
N LEU A 7 7.11 8.75 4.14
CA LEU A 7 8.34 8.08 3.71
C LEU A 7 9.26 7.75 4.89
N GLU A 8 9.40 8.66 5.85
CA GLU A 8 10.19 8.48 7.07
C GLU A 8 9.63 7.38 7.98
N ASN A 9 8.34 7.04 7.84
CA ASN A 9 7.63 6.10 8.70
C ASN A 9 7.29 4.76 8.02
N LEU A 10 7.67 4.56 6.74
CA LEU A 10 7.32 3.36 5.96
C LEU A 10 7.71 2.03 6.64
N GLU A 11 8.83 2.00 7.35
CA GLU A 11 9.35 0.79 8.00
C GLU A 11 8.64 0.43 9.32
N LYS A 12 7.70 1.26 9.80
CA LYS A 12 6.97 0.96 11.04
C LYS A 12 6.11 -0.29 10.85
N PRO A 13 6.22 -1.30 11.75
CA PRO A 13 5.52 -2.58 11.58
C PRO A 13 3.99 -2.45 11.65
N ASN A 14 3.48 -1.41 12.32
CA ASN A 14 2.05 -1.19 12.50
C ASN A 14 1.45 -0.20 11.49
N LEU A 15 2.22 0.22 10.47
CA LEU A 15 1.75 1.08 9.39
C LEU A 15 1.32 0.20 8.21
N ILE A 16 0.05 0.33 7.80
CA ILE A 16 -0.46 -0.29 6.58
C ILE A 16 -0.76 0.82 5.58
N VAL A 17 -0.15 0.75 4.41
CA VAL A 17 -0.46 1.61 3.28
C VAL A 17 -1.36 0.83 2.34
N ILE A 18 -2.54 1.36 2.05
CA ILE A 18 -3.52 0.72 1.15
C ILE A 18 -3.50 1.48 -0.17
N ASP A 19 -3.25 0.76 -1.26
CA ASP A 19 -3.38 1.28 -2.62
C ASP A 19 -4.77 0.92 -3.17
N SER A 20 -5.61 1.94 -3.33
CA SER A 20 -7.00 1.80 -3.79
C SER A 20 -7.17 1.87 -5.31
N ARG A 21 -6.08 1.92 -6.08
CA ARG A 21 -6.11 1.88 -7.55
C ARG A 21 -6.41 0.47 -8.04
N SER A 22 -6.64 0.34 -9.34
CA SER A 22 -6.79 -0.99 -9.95
C SER A 22 -5.51 -1.83 -9.79
N TYR A 23 -5.68 -3.16 -9.76
CA TYR A 23 -4.53 -4.07 -9.71
C TYR A 23 -3.51 -3.81 -10.83
N LYS A 24 -3.98 -3.45 -12.04
CA LYS A 24 -3.10 -3.14 -13.17
C LYS A 24 -2.16 -1.97 -12.84
N GLU A 25 -2.70 -0.85 -12.39
CA GLU A 25 -1.91 0.34 -12.03
C GLU A 25 -0.95 0.07 -10.86
N TYR A 26 -1.38 -0.73 -9.89
CA TYR A 26 -0.52 -1.18 -8.80
C TYR A 26 0.66 -2.00 -9.34
N SER A 27 0.40 -2.95 -10.26
CA SER A 27 1.42 -3.83 -10.82
C SER A 27 2.45 -3.11 -11.70
N GLU A 28 2.09 -1.98 -12.29
CA GLU A 28 2.99 -1.12 -13.07
C GLU A 28 3.92 -0.28 -12.19
N GLY A 29 3.55 -0.07 -10.92
CA GLY A 29 4.36 0.62 -9.92
C GLY A 29 3.52 1.16 -8.76
N HIS A 30 4.05 1.05 -7.54
CA HIS A 30 3.36 1.47 -6.33
C HIS A 30 4.36 1.88 -5.24
N ILE A 31 3.83 2.54 -4.19
CA ILE A 31 4.62 2.90 -3.02
C ILE A 31 5.11 1.61 -2.34
N PRO A 32 6.41 1.50 -1.98
CA PRO A 32 6.91 0.34 -1.26
C PRO A 32 6.07 0.00 -0.03
N ARG A 33 5.83 -1.28 0.20
CA ARG A 33 5.03 -1.83 1.32
C ARG A 33 3.53 -1.54 1.26
N ALA A 34 3.03 -0.89 0.21
CA ALA A 34 1.60 -0.77 0.00
C ALA A 34 0.97 -2.11 -0.40
N VAL A 35 -0.22 -2.39 0.11
CA VAL A 35 -1.06 -3.52 -0.31
C VAL A 35 -2.20 -3.02 -1.18
N ASN A 36 -2.43 -3.66 -2.32
CA ASN A 36 -3.56 -3.31 -3.18
C ASN A 36 -4.87 -3.82 -2.56
N LEU A 37 -5.88 -2.94 -2.51
CA LEU A 37 -7.16 -3.24 -1.87
C LEU A 37 -7.88 -4.44 -2.52
N ASP A 38 -7.89 -4.51 -3.85
CA ASP A 38 -8.56 -5.60 -4.57
C ASP A 38 -7.89 -6.95 -4.28
N LEU A 39 -6.55 -7.00 -4.24
CA LEU A 39 -5.80 -8.20 -3.85
C LEU A 39 -6.05 -8.61 -2.40
N PHE A 40 -6.22 -7.64 -1.51
CA PHE A 40 -6.36 -7.87 -0.09
C PHE A 40 -7.65 -8.65 0.24
N TYR A 41 -8.72 -8.43 -0.54
CA TYR A 41 -10.00 -9.14 -0.36
C TYR A 41 -9.85 -10.66 -0.54
N TYR A 42 -8.94 -11.11 -1.39
CA TYR A 42 -8.72 -12.54 -1.68
C TYR A 42 -7.87 -13.26 -0.62
N HIS A 43 -7.24 -12.56 0.34
CA HIS A 43 -6.39 -13.19 1.35
C HIS A 43 -7.15 -13.66 2.60
N TRP A 44 -8.40 -13.23 2.79
CA TRP A 44 -9.24 -13.58 3.95
C TRP A 44 -10.55 -14.27 3.57
N SER A 45 -10.64 -14.80 2.34
CA SER A 45 -11.71 -15.71 1.90
C SER A 45 -11.24 -17.16 1.88
#